data_AF-A0A931FPD9-F1
#
_entry.id   AF-A0A931FPD9-F1
#
_cell.length_a   1.000
_cell.length_b   1.000
_cell.length_c   1.000
_cell.angle_alpha   90.00
_cell.angle_beta   90.00
_cell.angle_gamma   90.00
#
_symmetry.space_group_name_H-M   'P 1'
#
loop_
_entity.id
_entity.type
_entity.pdbx_description
1 polymer ?
#
loop_
_entity_poly.entity_id
_entity_poly.type
_entity_poly.pdbx_seq_one_letter_code
_entity_poly.pdbx_strand_id
1 'polypeptide(L)'
;MRFSTPLTSRASLAGLAGLALMGLAACAGDSNPARDLVASVGAGPKMATTPDFVSTTRPATLEYMPVGTSNPGRTTAAKTADELKAVEAELDAARTRNEAAGAAAAQLGGTPAPEPVVLPKKPGSVRTQ
;
A
#
# COMPACT_ATOMS: atom_id res chain seq x y z
N MET A 1 57.69 44.78 -5.19
CA MET A 1 56.32 44.27 -5.43
C MET A 1 56.42 42.85 -5.99
N ARG A 2 55.74 41.88 -5.37
CA ARG A 2 55.27 40.61 -5.98
C ARG A 2 54.54 39.79 -4.89
N PHE A 3 53.22 39.92 -4.82
CA PHE A 3 52.36 38.97 -4.11
C PHE A 3 51.83 37.97 -5.13
N SER A 4 52.21 36.70 -4.98
CA SER A 4 51.78 35.59 -5.83
C SER A 4 51.01 34.58 -5.00
N THR A 5 49.68 34.62 -5.09
CA THR A 5 48.71 33.49 -5.04
C THR A 5 47.30 34.08 -5.23
N PRO A 6 46.34 33.43 -5.92
CA PRO A 6 45.66 32.24 -5.38
C PRO A 6 45.07 31.28 -6.45
N LEU A 7 45.74 30.15 -6.72
CA LEU A 7 45.17 29.09 -7.58
C LEU A 7 44.35 28.05 -6.76
N THR A 8 44.40 28.10 -5.44
CA THR A 8 43.75 27.14 -4.53
C THR A 8 42.26 27.44 -4.27
N SER A 9 41.82 28.68 -4.40
CA SER A 9 40.45 29.12 -4.00
C SER A 9 39.33 28.59 -4.92
N ARG A 10 39.59 28.47 -6.22
CA ARG A 10 38.57 28.02 -7.20
C ARG A 10 38.31 26.51 -7.17
N ALA A 11 39.35 25.72 -6.87
CA ALA A 11 39.21 24.27 -6.71
C ALA A 11 38.37 23.93 -5.46
N SER A 12 38.49 24.71 -4.39
CA SER A 12 37.72 24.53 -3.16
C SER A 12 36.22 24.82 -3.35
N LEU A 13 35.86 25.86 -4.13
CA LEU A 13 34.45 26.16 -4.41
C LEU A 13 33.79 25.09 -5.29
N ALA A 14 34.50 24.57 -6.29
CA ALA A 14 33.98 23.50 -7.15
C ALA A 14 33.79 22.18 -6.38
N GLY A 15 34.72 21.86 -5.48
CA GLY A 15 34.61 20.69 -4.60
C GLY A 15 33.43 20.78 -3.63
N LEU A 16 33.20 21.95 -3.02
CA LEU A 16 32.07 22.17 -2.11
C LEU A 16 30.72 22.10 -2.82
N ALA A 17 30.63 22.66 -4.03
CA ALA A 17 29.42 22.61 -4.86
C ALA A 17 29.09 21.17 -5.30
N GLY A 18 30.11 20.37 -5.65
CA GLY A 18 29.94 18.95 -5.98
C GLY A 18 29.40 18.13 -4.80
N LEU A 19 29.91 18.37 -3.58
CA LEU A 19 29.43 17.71 -2.37
C LEU A 19 27.96 18.08 -2.04
N ALA A 20 27.60 19.35 -2.21
CA ALA A 20 26.25 19.84 -1.96
C ALA A 20 25.21 19.21 -2.92
N LEU A 21 25.57 19.02 -4.19
CA LEU A 21 24.72 18.38 -5.19
C LEU A 21 24.49 16.88 -4.91
N MET A 22 25.50 16.16 -4.40
CA MET A 22 25.32 14.76 -3.99
C MET A 22 24.46 14.60 -2.73
N GLY A 23 24.46 15.59 -1.83
CA GLY A 23 23.61 15.58 -0.63
C GLY A 23 22.11 15.77 -0.92
N LEU A 24 21.76 16.52 -1.96
CA LEU A 24 20.36 16.80 -2.31
C LEU A 24 19.66 15.61 -2.99
N ALA A 25 20.38 14.79 -3.75
CA ALA A 25 19.83 13.57 -4.38
C ALA A 25 19.53 12.44 -3.37
N ALA A 26 20.08 12.52 -2.15
CA ALA A 26 19.89 11.52 -1.10
C ALA A 26 18.72 11.83 -0.16
N CYS A 27 17.99 12.94 -0.35
CA CYS A 27 16.97 13.39 0.60
C CYS A 27 15.66 12.56 0.61
N ALA A 28 15.46 11.65 -0.35
CA ALA A 28 14.26 10.82 -0.48
C ALA A 28 14.50 9.31 -0.30
N GLY A 29 15.74 8.88 -0.01
CA GLY A 29 16.10 7.47 0.16
C GLY A 29 16.42 7.11 1.61
N ASP A 30 16.20 5.84 1.97
CA ASP A 30 16.58 5.28 3.27
C ASP A 30 18.11 5.28 3.54
N SER A 31 18.94 5.66 2.55
CA SER A 31 20.41 5.65 2.61
C SER A 31 21.02 7.05 2.43
N ASN A 32 20.72 7.99 3.33
CA ASN A 32 21.28 9.34 3.30
C ASN A 32 22.47 9.46 4.28
N PRO A 33 23.72 9.55 3.79
CA PRO A 33 24.90 9.60 4.65
C PRO A 33 24.95 10.86 5.54
N ALA A 34 24.38 11.99 5.09
CA ALA A 34 24.29 13.18 5.92
C ALA A 34 23.29 13.00 7.07
N ARG A 35 22.17 12.32 6.82
CA ARG A 35 21.19 11.97 7.86
C ARG A 35 21.80 11.01 8.88
N ASP A 36 22.51 9.99 8.43
CA ASP A 36 23.13 9.00 9.31
C ASP A 36 24.20 9.64 10.20
N LEU A 37 25.01 10.55 9.65
CA LEU A 37 25.98 11.32 10.43
C LEU A 37 25.28 12.22 11.46
N VAL A 38 24.25 12.97 11.06
CA VAL A 38 23.48 13.84 11.98
C VAL A 38 22.78 13.04 13.08
N ALA A 39 22.24 11.85 12.75
CA ALA A 39 21.66 10.93 13.73
C ALA A 39 22.74 10.36 14.67
N SER A 40 23.92 10.01 14.14
CA SER A 40 25.03 9.44 14.93
C SER A 40 25.61 10.41 15.96
N VAL A 41 25.62 11.72 15.67
CA VAL A 41 26.05 12.76 16.61
C VAL A 41 24.91 13.25 17.51
N GLY A 42 23.74 12.61 17.47
CA GLY A 42 22.60 12.93 18.33
C GLY A 42 21.87 14.23 17.97
N ALA A 43 22.21 14.84 16.84
CA ALA A 43 21.59 16.09 16.35
C ALA A 43 20.37 15.82 15.43
N GLY A 44 20.01 14.56 15.20
CA GLY A 44 18.88 14.12 14.38
C GLY A 44 17.81 13.35 15.15
N PRO A 45 16.62 13.16 14.56
CA PRO A 45 15.59 12.31 15.15
C PRO A 45 16.14 10.88 15.36
N LYS A 46 15.84 10.28 16.53
CA LYS A 46 16.24 8.90 16.82
C LYS A 46 15.67 7.97 15.76
N MET A 47 16.54 7.26 15.05
CA MET A 47 16.13 6.19 14.15
C MET A 47 15.50 5.08 15.00
N ALA A 48 14.20 4.82 14.80
CA ALA A 48 13.56 3.69 15.43
C ALA A 48 14.16 2.40 14.86
N THR A 49 14.47 1.44 15.74
CA THR A 49 14.91 0.11 15.32
C THR A 49 13.84 -0.51 14.43
N THR A 50 14.22 -0.89 13.22
CA THR A 50 13.35 -1.64 12.31
C THR A 50 12.95 -2.96 12.97
N PRO A 51 11.65 -3.31 13.07
CA PRO A 51 11.22 -4.59 13.61
C PRO A 51 11.85 -5.78 12.86
N ASP A 52 12.16 -6.86 13.58
CA ASP A 52 12.85 -8.03 13.02
C ASP A 52 12.14 -8.67 11.83
N PHE A 53 10.80 -8.66 11.83
CA PHE A 53 10.04 -9.19 10.70
C PHE A 53 10.21 -8.32 9.45
N VAL A 54 10.40 -7.00 9.59
CA VAL A 54 10.60 -6.10 8.45
C VAL A 54 12.00 -6.26 7.89
N SER A 55 13.02 -6.36 8.75
CA SER A 55 14.41 -6.56 8.32
C SER A 55 14.61 -7.92 7.65
N THR A 56 13.90 -8.96 8.13
CA THR A 56 13.99 -10.31 7.57
C THR A 56 13.21 -10.47 6.26
N THR A 57 12.07 -9.78 6.11
CA THR A 57 11.20 -9.95 4.94
C THR A 57 11.51 -8.98 3.81
N ARG A 58 12.07 -7.80 4.10
CA ARG A 58 12.36 -6.80 3.07
C ARG A 58 13.71 -7.09 2.42
N PRO A 59 13.75 -7.30 1.08
CA PRO A 59 15.02 -7.35 0.37
C PRO A 59 15.80 -6.05 0.57
N ALA A 60 17.11 -6.17 0.86
CA ALA A 60 18.00 -5.01 1.02
C ALA A 60 18.11 -4.18 -0.28
N THR A 61 17.88 -4.83 -1.42
CA THR A 61 17.89 -4.23 -2.75
C THR A 61 16.56 -4.55 -3.43
N LEU A 62 15.81 -3.52 -3.81
CA LEU A 62 14.59 -3.68 -4.61
C LEU A 62 14.96 -3.53 -6.08
N GLU A 63 14.75 -4.58 -6.87
CA GLU A 63 14.78 -4.47 -8.32
C GLU A 63 13.53 -3.72 -8.77
N TYR A 64 13.72 -2.54 -9.35
CA TYR A 64 12.60 -1.74 -9.86
C TYR A 64 11.98 -2.43 -11.07
N MET A 65 10.72 -2.85 -10.94
CA MET A 65 9.93 -3.37 -12.05
C MET A 65 9.05 -2.25 -12.63
N PRO A 66 9.27 -1.82 -13.89
CA PRO A 66 8.48 -0.74 -14.49
C PRO A 66 6.99 -1.10 -14.61
N VAL A 67 6.13 -0.10 -14.48
CA VAL A 67 4.68 -0.28 -14.67
C VAL A 67 4.42 -0.74 -16.10
N GLY A 68 3.56 -1.76 -16.26
CA GLY A 68 3.23 -2.33 -17.57
C GLY A 68 4.19 -3.42 -18.06
N THR A 69 5.24 -3.75 -17.29
CA THR A 69 6.07 -4.92 -17.60
C THR A 69 5.47 -6.18 -16.99
N SER A 70 5.40 -7.24 -17.79
CA SER A 70 4.98 -8.55 -17.28
C SER A 70 6.15 -9.19 -16.55
N ASN A 71 5.90 -9.70 -15.34
CA ASN A 71 6.90 -10.45 -14.58
C ASN A 71 7.38 -11.67 -15.40
N PRO A 72 8.67 -11.78 -15.75
CA PRO A 72 9.21 -12.95 -16.42
C PRO A 72 9.07 -14.17 -15.50
N GLY A 73 8.24 -15.14 -15.89
CA GLY A 73 8.00 -16.36 -15.10
C GLY A 73 6.57 -16.55 -14.60
N ARG A 74 5.62 -15.69 -14.98
CA ARG A 74 4.20 -16.02 -14.81
C ARG A 74 3.86 -17.31 -15.57
N THR A 75 3.44 -18.34 -14.84
CA THR A 75 2.99 -19.62 -15.40
C THR A 75 1.71 -19.48 -16.24
N THR A 76 0.92 -18.45 -15.96
CA THR A 76 -0.29 -18.10 -16.69
C THR A 76 -0.02 -16.94 -17.66
N ALA A 77 -0.29 -17.15 -18.94
CA ALA A 77 -0.23 -16.10 -19.94
C ALA A 77 -1.22 -14.95 -19.61
N ALA A 78 -0.86 -13.73 -19.99
CA ALA A 78 -1.80 -12.63 -19.95
C ALA A 78 -2.94 -12.91 -20.95
N LYS A 79 -4.19 -12.60 -20.55
CA LYS A 79 -5.33 -12.70 -21.45
C LYS A 79 -5.15 -11.77 -22.64
N THR A 80 -5.52 -12.24 -23.82
CA THR A 80 -5.60 -11.38 -25.01
C THR A 80 -6.75 -10.39 -24.85
N ALA A 81 -6.75 -9.32 -25.66
CA ALA A 81 -7.82 -8.33 -25.62
C ALA A 81 -9.21 -8.94 -25.91
N ASP A 82 -9.28 -9.94 -26.79
CA ASP A 82 -10.52 -10.60 -27.14
C ASP A 82 -11.00 -11.54 -26.03
N GLU A 83 -10.08 -12.26 -25.38
CA GLU A 83 -10.39 -13.07 -24.19
C GLU A 83 -10.88 -12.22 -23.02
N LEU A 84 -10.32 -11.02 -22.84
CA LEU A 84 -10.78 -10.09 -21.82
C LEU A 84 -12.22 -9.63 -22.09
N LYS A 85 -12.52 -9.20 -23.33
CA LYS A 85 -13.87 -8.82 -23.74
C LYS A 85 -14.88 -9.95 -23.58
N ALA A 86 -14.48 -11.19 -23.87
CA ALA A 86 -15.34 -12.35 -23.67
C ALA A 86 -15.70 -12.55 -22.18
N VAL A 87 -14.72 -12.36 -21.28
CA VAL A 87 -14.92 -12.46 -19.83
C VAL A 87 -15.79 -11.32 -19.31
N GLU A 88 -15.61 -10.12 -19.83
CA GLU A 88 -16.47 -8.97 -19.50
C GLU A 88 -17.93 -9.25 -19.90
N ALA A 89 -18.15 -9.75 -21.12
CA ALA A 89 -19.49 -10.12 -21.59
C ALA A 89 -20.11 -11.25 -20.75
N GLU A 90 -19.32 -12.23 -20.31
CA GLU A 90 -19.78 -13.29 -19.41
C GLU A 90 -20.20 -12.74 -18.04
N LEU A 91 -19.42 -11.80 -17.50
CA LEU A 91 -19.70 -11.17 -16.21
C LEU A 91 -20.98 -10.34 -16.26
N ASP A 92 -21.19 -9.58 -17.33
CA ASP A 92 -22.42 -8.82 -17.54
C ASP A 92 -23.64 -9.74 -17.67
N ALA A 93 -23.51 -10.83 -18.43
CA ALA A 93 -24.57 -11.83 -18.54
C ALA A 93 -24.90 -12.47 -17.16
N ALA A 94 -23.87 -12.76 -16.35
CA ALA A 94 -24.05 -13.29 -15.01
C ALA A 94 -24.76 -12.29 -14.09
N ARG A 95 -24.40 -11.00 -14.18
CA ARG A 95 -25.08 -9.93 -13.46
C ARG A 95 -26.57 -9.89 -13.79
N THR A 96 -26.93 -9.84 -15.07
CA THR A 96 -28.34 -9.82 -15.50
C THR A 96 -29.11 -11.03 -15.00
N ARG A 97 -28.52 -12.24 -15.06
CA ARG A 97 -29.15 -13.46 -14.53
C ARG A 97 -29.40 -13.36 -13.02
N ASN A 98 -28.43 -12.85 -12.26
CA ASN A 98 -28.54 -12.73 -10.81
C ASN A 98 -29.58 -11.68 -10.41
N GLU A 99 -29.62 -10.54 -11.11
CA GLU A 99 -30.63 -9.50 -10.89
C GLU A 99 -32.04 -10.04 -11.17
N ALA A 100 -32.24 -10.78 -12.26
CA ALA A 100 -33.52 -11.40 -12.58
C ALA A 100 -33.94 -12.45 -11.54
N ALA A 101 -33.01 -13.32 -11.13
CA ALA A 101 -33.27 -14.32 -10.10
C ALA A 101 -33.59 -13.68 -8.74
N GLY A 102 -32.87 -12.63 -8.36
CA GLY A 102 -33.12 -11.85 -7.14
C GLY A 102 -34.50 -11.19 -7.15
N ALA A 103 -34.90 -10.60 -8.29
CA ALA A 103 -36.23 -10.03 -8.45
C ALA A 103 -37.34 -11.09 -8.32
N ALA A 104 -37.15 -12.26 -8.93
CA ALA A 104 -38.10 -13.37 -8.81
C ALA A 104 -38.20 -13.88 -7.36
N ALA A 105 -37.07 -14.04 -6.67
CA ALA A 105 -37.04 -14.44 -5.27
C ALA A 105 -37.72 -13.41 -4.35
N ALA A 106 -37.51 -12.12 -4.59
CA ALA A 106 -38.16 -11.05 -3.85
C ALA A 106 -39.69 -11.07 -4.02
N GLN A 107 -40.18 -11.36 -5.23
CA GLN A 107 -41.62 -11.51 -5.47
C GLN A 107 -42.21 -12.72 -4.73
N LEU A 108 -41.51 -13.85 -4.70
CA LEU A 108 -41.96 -15.08 -4.03
C LEU A 108 -41.85 -15.00 -2.50
N GLY A 109 -40.85 -14.28 -1.99
CA GLY A 109 -40.57 -14.16 -0.55
C GLY A 109 -41.34 -13.05 0.16
N GLY A 110 -42.23 -12.33 -0.53
CA GLY A 110 -43.02 -11.22 0.01
C GLY A 110 -44.15 -11.63 0.96
N THR A 111 -44.00 -12.72 1.73
CA THR A 111 -44.99 -13.10 2.73
C THR A 111 -44.87 -12.21 3.97
N PRO A 112 -45.97 -11.69 4.53
CA PRO A 112 -45.96 -10.94 5.78
C PRO A 112 -45.31 -11.74 6.90
N ALA A 113 -44.64 -11.05 7.83
CA ALA A 113 -44.07 -11.69 9.01
C ALA A 113 -45.17 -12.48 9.75
N PRO A 114 -44.91 -13.74 10.15
CA PRO A 114 -45.89 -14.53 10.90
C PRO A 114 -46.23 -13.81 12.21
N GLU A 115 -47.51 -13.85 12.60
CA GLU A 115 -47.95 -13.22 13.84
C GLU A 115 -47.15 -13.76 15.03
N PRO A 116 -46.72 -12.88 15.96
CA PRO A 116 -46.00 -13.32 17.15
C PRO A 116 -46.82 -14.36 17.93
N VAL A 117 -46.23 -15.53 18.19
CA VAL A 117 -46.84 -16.53 19.06
C VAL A 117 -46.96 -15.94 20.47
N VAL A 118 -48.20 -15.70 20.91
CA VAL A 118 -48.47 -15.21 22.26
C VAL A 118 -48.25 -16.37 23.23
N LEU A 119 -47.09 -16.39 23.89
CA LEU A 119 -46.81 -17.36 24.95
C LEU A 119 -47.65 -17.04 26.18
N PRO A 120 -48.27 -18.04 26.83
CA PRO A 120 -49.02 -17.81 28.06
C PRO A 120 -48.11 -17.23 29.13
N LYS A 121 -48.49 -16.07 29.67
CA LYS A 121 -47.78 -15.41 30.77
C LYS A 121 -47.83 -16.32 31.99
N LYS A 122 -46.68 -16.87 32.39
CA LYS A 122 -46.56 -17.70 33.60
C LYS A 122 -47.13 -16.91 34.79
N PRO A 123 -48.16 -17.41 35.50
CA PRO A 123 -48.74 -16.70 36.63
C PRO A 123 -47.69 -16.52 37.72
N GLY A 124 -47.80 -15.36 38.39
CA GLY A 124 -46.75 -14.70 39.15
C GLY A 124 -46.01 -15.61 40.13
N SER A 125 -44.68 -15.60 40.00
CA SER A 125 -43.79 -15.82 41.14
C SER A 125 -43.98 -14.64 42.09
N VAL A 126 -44.97 -14.76 42.99
CA VAL A 126 -45.09 -13.92 44.17
C VAL A 126 -43.78 -14.08 44.95
N ARG A 127 -42.89 -13.09 44.84
CA ARG A 127 -41.71 -12.98 45.70
C ARG A 127 -42.22 -12.50 47.06
N THR A 128 -42.42 -13.44 47.97
CA THR A 128 -42.57 -13.16 49.39
C THR A 128 -41.31 -12.44 49.88
N GLN A 129 -41.54 -11.42 50.70
CA GLN A 129 -40.54 -10.55 51.32
C GLN A 129 -39.51 -11.32 52.15
#